data_AF-A0A537ZKZ0-F1
#
_entry.id   AF-A0A537ZKZ0-F1
#
_cell.length_a   1.000
_cell.length_b   1.000
_cell.length_c   1.000
_cell.angle_alpha   90.00
_cell.angle_beta   90.00
_cell.angle_gamma   90.00
#
_symmetry.space_group_name_H-M   'P 1'
#
loop_
_entity.id
_entity.type
_entity.pdbx_description
1 polymer ?
#
loop_
_entity_poly.entity_id
_entity_poly.type
_entity_poly.pdbx_seq_one_letter_code
_entity_poly.pdbx_strand_id
1 'polypeptide(L)'
;MPPDGVHLAGQPGAHRRRVRDTRRGGHRRAAAAHARRRVRSVPRGVRPRRLRLGPRRSSEHTHQSRRRPRAVRTLVARHRRRRSSVLRQPTHRRVKVKSLHRKLRVVVPALVLGVALAISGLVQGGASSHREAPLISQDPVADNTDTYAFVSPDKPDTVTLVANWIPLELPAGGPNFAKFGDDVLYKINIDNNGDAVPDIVYEWRFKTTIADPNTFLYNTGPVMSINDSTLNVKQTYTLTAVTGGKRKVLLRDAPVAPANIGPRSTPNYDALAASAITQLPGGGQSFAGPRDDPFFVDLGSIFDLLGLRPLNGAQKIKLAAQPGVDGLAGFNVHAVVLQVPTSSLVSGSDPVIGVWSTTDRRTTTVLGGGKTKGKGKFTQVSRLGMPLVNEVIAPLGAKDLFNASQPADDAQFLKAVQDPEPSRLIPALYPGVTVPPTPRSDLVSIFLTGIDKLNKPVKGKPSEMIRLNTSIKPTPLAQQDRLGLLAGQMDGFPNGRRLIDDVTDIELRALAGGTPFTPDFNKAPNNALTDGVDKNDVPFLDAFPYLAAPHQGYESRL
;
A
#
# COMPACT_ATOMS: atom_id res chain seq x y z
N MET A 1 71.07 -18.86 40.67
CA MET A 1 72.33 -18.22 40.26
C MET A 1 72.03 -17.36 39.04
N PRO A 2 72.56 -16.12 38.94
CA PRO A 2 72.37 -15.18 37.81
C PRO A 2 73.49 -15.41 36.74
N PRO A 3 73.78 -14.55 35.72
CA PRO A 3 73.80 -13.06 35.66
C PRO A 3 72.52 -12.44 35.05
N ASP A 4 72.12 -11.16 35.17
CA ASP A 4 72.75 -9.81 35.31
C ASP A 4 73.19 -9.16 33.96
N GLY A 5 72.95 -7.87 33.64
CA GLY A 5 72.31 -6.72 34.34
C GLY A 5 71.53 -5.78 33.36
N VAL A 6 70.71 -4.77 33.74
CA VAL A 6 70.87 -3.58 34.63
C VAL A 6 71.64 -2.43 33.91
N HIS A 7 71.13 -1.19 33.69
CA HIS A 7 70.57 -0.16 34.62
C HIS A 7 69.62 0.90 33.96
N LEU A 8 68.67 1.44 34.76
CA LEU A 8 68.23 2.86 35.01
C LEU A 8 68.23 3.97 33.90
N ALA A 9 67.51 5.11 34.00
CA ALA A 9 66.24 5.55 34.66
C ALA A 9 65.96 7.05 34.34
N GLY A 10 64.73 7.57 34.59
CA GLY A 10 64.52 9.01 34.87
C GLY A 10 63.39 9.78 34.13
N GLN A 11 62.34 10.13 34.86
CA GLN A 11 61.51 11.35 34.69
C GLN A 11 61.66 12.20 35.99
N PRO A 12 60.98 13.35 36.24
CA PRO A 12 60.14 14.21 35.38
C PRO A 12 60.57 15.71 35.42
N GLY A 13 59.78 16.62 34.82
CA GLY A 13 59.94 18.07 35.04
C GLY A 13 58.82 18.94 34.45
N ALA A 14 58.29 19.90 35.23
CA ALA A 14 57.27 20.86 34.78
C ALA A 14 57.23 22.13 35.65
N HIS A 15 57.24 23.35 35.09
CA HIS A 15 56.76 24.55 35.82
C HIS A 15 56.44 25.83 34.99
N ARG A 16 55.19 26.30 35.15
CA ARG A 16 54.73 27.67 35.50
C ARG A 16 55.14 28.96 34.72
N ARG A 17 54.08 29.63 34.23
CA ARG A 17 53.71 31.08 34.41
C ARG A 17 54.55 32.22 33.77
N ARG A 18 53.91 32.97 32.87
CA ARG A 18 53.41 34.39 32.98
C ARG A 18 52.73 34.74 31.63
N VAL A 19 51.51 35.24 31.51
CA VAL A 19 50.85 36.47 32.05
C VAL A 19 51.41 37.77 31.49
N ARG A 20 50.67 38.38 30.54
CA ARG A 20 50.39 39.83 30.51
C ARG A 20 49.07 40.14 29.79
N ASP A 21 48.45 41.26 30.17
CA ASP A 21 47.13 41.75 29.73
C ASP A 21 47.31 43.14 29.08
N THR A 22 46.64 43.40 27.96
CA THR A 22 46.41 44.76 27.42
C THR A 22 44.99 44.92 26.87
N ARG A 23 44.10 45.32 27.77
CA ARG A 23 42.72 45.80 27.59
C ARG A 23 42.53 46.91 26.54
N ARG A 24 41.24 47.13 26.19
CA ARG A 24 40.61 48.28 25.50
C ARG A 24 40.88 48.38 23.98
N GLY A 25 39.91 48.75 23.14
CA GLY A 25 38.47 49.01 23.37
C GLY A 25 37.86 49.95 22.29
N GLY A 26 36.53 49.94 22.11
CA GLY A 26 35.86 50.90 21.22
C GLY A 26 34.42 50.54 20.82
N HIS A 27 33.45 51.42 21.11
CA HIS A 27 32.06 51.29 20.67
C HIS A 27 31.79 52.09 19.37
N ARG A 28 30.92 51.54 18.50
CA ARG A 28 29.81 52.20 17.75
C ARG A 28 29.04 51.07 17.03
N ARG A 29 27.70 50.89 17.08
CA ARG A 29 26.52 51.79 17.10
C ARG A 29 26.30 52.63 15.82
N ALA A 30 25.76 51.96 14.80
CA ALA A 30 24.70 52.45 13.89
C ALA A 30 24.06 51.18 13.25
N ALA A 31 22.78 50.84 13.30
CA ALA A 31 21.50 51.54 13.48
C ALA A 31 20.91 52.19 12.21
N ALA A 32 19.99 51.43 11.59
CA ALA A 32 18.85 51.84 10.76
C ALA A 32 19.04 52.72 9.51
N ALA A 33 18.55 52.21 8.36
CA ALA A 33 17.90 53.03 7.33
C ALA A 33 16.78 52.23 6.63
N HIS A 34 15.53 52.71 6.71
CA HIS A 34 14.44 52.21 5.88
C HIS A 34 14.54 52.78 4.46
N ALA A 35 14.26 51.96 3.43
CA ALA A 35 14.06 52.42 2.06
C ALA A 35 12.78 51.82 1.44
N ARG A 36 11.60 52.32 1.84
CA ARG A 36 10.34 52.08 1.10
C ARG A 36 10.41 52.82 -0.24
N ARG A 37 10.25 52.15 -1.39
CA ARG A 37 10.05 52.87 -2.67
C ARG A 37 8.97 52.28 -3.59
N ARG A 38 7.78 52.86 -3.46
CA ARG A 38 6.77 53.18 -4.49
C ARG A 38 6.45 52.14 -5.57
N VAL A 39 5.26 51.56 -5.39
CA VAL A 39 4.19 51.40 -6.40
C VAL A 39 4.42 52.15 -7.73
N ARG A 40 4.32 51.41 -8.85
CA ARG A 40 3.87 51.90 -10.17
C ARG A 40 2.57 51.16 -10.49
N SER A 41 1.40 51.82 -10.43
CA SER A 41 0.80 52.66 -11.48
C SER A 41 0.23 51.83 -12.65
N VAL A 42 -1.07 51.53 -12.57
CA VAL A 42 -1.86 50.80 -13.57
C VAL A 42 -2.28 51.72 -14.74
N PRO A 43 -2.12 51.31 -16.01
CA PRO A 43 -2.84 51.91 -17.14
C PRO A 43 -4.30 51.44 -17.15
N ARG A 44 -5.26 52.37 -17.18
CA ARG A 44 -6.69 52.04 -17.33
C ARG A 44 -7.09 51.88 -18.80
N GLY A 45 -7.77 50.77 -19.10
CA GLY A 45 -8.99 50.78 -19.92
C GLY A 45 -8.88 50.65 -21.44
N VAL A 46 -9.25 49.47 -21.95
CA VAL A 46 -10.20 49.35 -23.07
C VAL A 46 -11.21 48.23 -22.75
N ARG A 47 -12.50 48.51 -22.88
CA ARG A 47 -13.64 47.58 -22.88
C ARG A 47 -14.83 48.29 -23.58
N PRO A 48 -15.84 47.58 -24.10
CA PRO A 48 -15.78 46.30 -24.80
C PRO A 48 -16.58 46.32 -26.13
N ARG A 49 -16.16 45.58 -27.17
CA ARG A 49 -17.05 45.37 -28.33
C ARG A 49 -18.05 44.24 -28.04
N ARG A 50 -19.32 44.61 -27.82
CA ARG A 50 -20.44 43.67 -27.84
C ARG A 50 -20.60 43.11 -29.26
N LEU A 51 -20.76 41.79 -29.39
CA LEU A 51 -21.48 41.19 -30.50
C LEU A 51 -22.88 40.81 -30.03
N ARG A 52 -23.91 41.17 -30.81
CA ARG A 52 -25.31 40.90 -30.50
C ARG A 52 -25.72 39.54 -31.08
N LEU A 53 -26.54 38.80 -30.33
CA LEU A 53 -27.40 37.76 -30.92
C LEU A 53 -28.47 38.42 -31.81
N GLY A 54 -28.82 37.76 -32.92
CA GLY A 54 -29.86 38.20 -33.85
C GLY A 54 -30.18 37.09 -34.86
N PRO A 55 -31.41 36.57 -34.95
CA PRO A 55 -31.70 35.36 -35.72
C PRO A 55 -32.17 35.62 -37.15
N ARG A 56 -31.80 34.71 -38.08
CA ARG A 56 -32.48 34.44 -39.36
C ARG A 56 -32.54 32.93 -39.53
N ARG A 57 -33.74 32.34 -39.47
CA ARG A 57 -34.68 32.11 -40.60
C ARG A 57 -34.21 31.02 -41.55
N SER A 58 -34.74 29.83 -41.30
CA SER A 58 -35.37 28.93 -42.29
C SER A 58 -35.46 29.42 -43.73
N SER A 59 -35.05 28.55 -44.65
CA SER A 59 -35.61 28.42 -46.00
C SER A 59 -35.78 26.93 -46.29
N GLU A 60 -36.95 26.53 -46.79
CA GLU A 60 -37.23 25.15 -47.18
C GLU A 60 -36.65 24.84 -48.56
N HIS A 61 -36.32 23.59 -48.82
CA HIS A 61 -36.48 23.03 -50.17
C HIS A 61 -37.04 21.62 -50.08
N THR A 62 -38.36 21.53 -50.24
CA THR A 62 -39.05 20.27 -50.53
C THR A 62 -38.83 19.90 -51.99
N HIS A 63 -38.63 18.61 -52.27
CA HIS A 63 -39.20 18.04 -53.48
C HIS A 63 -39.65 16.60 -53.26
N GLN A 64 -40.91 16.34 -53.61
CA GLN A 64 -41.49 15.01 -53.73
C GLN A 64 -41.10 14.48 -55.14
N SER A 65 -41.17 13.19 -55.50
CA SER A 65 -41.91 12.02 -54.98
C SER A 65 -41.23 10.71 -55.51
N ARG A 66 -41.79 9.50 -55.69
CA ARG A 66 -43.16 8.91 -55.67
C ARG A 66 -43.06 7.36 -55.53
N ARG A 67 -44.18 6.70 -55.18
CA ARG A 67 -44.57 5.31 -55.55
C ARG A 67 -43.67 4.10 -55.17
N ARG A 68 -44.09 3.42 -54.09
CA ARG A 68 -44.39 1.95 -54.08
C ARG A 68 -45.59 1.65 -55.04
N PRO A 69 -45.98 0.39 -55.41
CA PRO A 69 -45.90 -0.83 -54.59
C PRO A 69 -45.81 -2.22 -55.31
N ARG A 70 -46.00 -3.26 -54.47
CA ARG A 70 -46.43 -4.66 -54.72
C ARG A 70 -45.36 -5.73 -54.88
N ALA A 71 -45.76 -6.93 -54.44
CA ALA A 71 -45.01 -8.17 -54.40
C ALA A 71 -45.75 -9.26 -55.18
N VAL A 72 -45.06 -10.34 -55.53
CA VAL A 72 -45.64 -11.58 -56.08
C VAL A 72 -45.20 -12.77 -55.20
N ARG A 73 -46.02 -13.83 -55.19
CA ARG A 73 -45.98 -14.92 -54.20
C ARG A 73 -46.37 -16.23 -54.88
N THR A 74 -45.53 -17.27 -54.78
CA THR A 74 -45.84 -18.70 -55.04
C THR A 74 -44.81 -19.54 -54.26
N LEU A 75 -45.14 -20.53 -53.42
CA LEU A 75 -45.78 -21.86 -53.64
C LEU A 75 -44.87 -22.84 -54.41
N VAL A 76 -44.78 -24.15 -54.08
CA VAL A 76 -45.50 -25.03 -53.10
C VAL A 76 -44.50 -25.62 -52.06
N ALA A 77 -44.66 -26.69 -51.26
CA ALA A 77 -45.62 -27.81 -51.05
C ALA A 77 -45.87 -28.00 -49.51
N ARG A 78 -46.64 -28.92 -48.88
CA ARG A 78 -47.12 -30.33 -49.00
C ARG A 78 -46.07 -31.39 -48.61
N HIS A 79 -46.31 -32.39 -47.73
CA HIS A 79 -47.53 -33.01 -47.12
C HIS A 79 -47.13 -33.69 -45.75
N ARG A 80 -47.97 -34.22 -44.83
CA ARG A 80 -49.45 -34.37 -44.66
C ARG A 80 -49.83 -34.62 -43.16
N ARG A 81 -51.03 -34.16 -42.76
CA ARG A 81 -52.05 -34.66 -41.77
C ARG A 81 -51.71 -35.93 -40.92
N ARG A 82 -52.17 -36.05 -39.66
CA ARG A 82 -53.59 -36.13 -39.19
C ARG A 82 -53.73 -35.77 -37.68
N ARG A 83 -54.71 -34.93 -37.26
CA ARG A 83 -56.00 -35.25 -36.55
C ARG A 83 -55.81 -35.85 -35.13
N SER A 84 -56.57 -35.57 -34.05
CA SER A 84 -57.71 -34.69 -33.63
C SER A 84 -58.27 -35.38 -32.34
N SER A 85 -59.02 -34.84 -31.37
CA SER A 85 -59.72 -33.57 -31.05
C SER A 85 -60.23 -33.67 -29.58
N VAL A 86 -60.64 -32.60 -28.87
CA VAL A 86 -62.06 -32.21 -28.62
C VAL A 86 -62.16 -31.04 -27.59
N LEU A 87 -63.23 -30.24 -27.72
CA LEU A 87 -63.90 -29.21 -26.88
C LEU A 87 -63.56 -29.08 -25.35
N ARG A 88 -63.83 -27.98 -24.60
CA ARG A 88 -64.61 -26.72 -24.82
C ARG A 88 -64.23 -25.58 -23.84
N GLN A 89 -64.53 -24.32 -24.23
CA GLN A 89 -64.76 -23.12 -23.38
C GLN A 89 -66.27 -22.73 -23.46
N PRO A 90 -66.87 -21.63 -22.89
CA PRO A 90 -66.35 -20.35 -22.30
C PRO A 90 -66.98 -20.02 -20.89
N THR A 91 -66.99 -18.84 -20.24
CA THR A 91 -67.29 -17.41 -20.61
C THR A 91 -66.73 -16.35 -19.62
N HIS A 92 -66.90 -15.04 -19.94
CA HIS A 92 -66.52 -13.87 -19.12
C HIS A 92 -67.73 -13.05 -18.62
N ARG A 93 -67.65 -12.40 -17.43
CA ARG A 93 -67.67 -10.91 -17.26
C ARG A 93 -67.52 -10.42 -15.79
N ARG A 94 -67.40 -9.08 -15.64
CA ARG A 94 -67.23 -8.28 -14.39
C ARG A 94 -68.59 -8.05 -13.68
N VAL A 95 -68.73 -7.50 -12.45
CA VAL A 95 -68.46 -6.11 -11.99
C VAL A 95 -68.36 -5.98 -10.44
N LYS A 96 -67.75 -4.87 -9.98
CA LYS A 96 -67.42 -4.42 -8.60
C LYS A 96 -68.60 -4.31 -7.60
N VAL A 97 -68.26 -4.30 -6.31
CA VAL A 97 -69.00 -3.65 -5.20
C VAL A 97 -68.10 -2.61 -4.51
N LYS A 98 -68.66 -1.69 -3.70
CA LYS A 98 -68.00 -0.50 -3.11
C LYS A 98 -67.57 -0.70 -1.64
N SER A 99 -66.77 0.24 -1.12
CA SER A 99 -66.32 0.35 0.27
C SER A 99 -67.32 1.10 1.19
N LEU A 100 -67.31 0.83 2.51
CA LEU A 100 -67.08 1.86 3.55
C LEU A 100 -66.89 1.34 5.00
N HIS A 101 -65.83 1.84 5.66
CA HIS A 101 -65.68 2.22 7.08
C HIS A 101 -65.79 1.26 8.31
N ARG A 102 -64.69 1.31 9.09
CA ARG A 102 -64.55 1.61 10.55
C ARG A 102 -64.44 0.48 11.62
N LYS A 103 -63.28 0.56 12.31
CA LYS A 103 -62.98 0.27 13.74
C LYS A 103 -62.95 -1.20 14.22
N LEU A 104 -61.72 -1.67 14.44
CA LEU A 104 -61.17 -1.76 15.80
C LEU A 104 -59.65 -1.47 15.79
N ARG A 105 -59.05 -1.21 16.95
CA ARG A 105 -57.59 -1.02 17.15
C ARG A 105 -57.14 -1.99 18.24
N VAL A 106 -56.04 -2.73 18.04
CA VAL A 106 -54.99 -3.04 19.04
C VAL A 106 -53.68 -3.31 18.28
N VAL A 107 -52.57 -2.88 18.89
CA VAL A 107 -51.13 -3.26 18.73
C VAL A 107 -50.91 -4.62 18.02
N VAL A 108 -50.02 -4.81 17.03
CA VAL A 108 -48.57 -4.49 16.95
C VAL A 108 -48.14 -4.01 15.55
N PRO A 109 -47.29 -2.97 15.46
CA PRO A 109 -46.41 -2.76 14.29
C PRO A 109 -44.97 -2.40 14.70
N ALA A 110 -44.22 -3.35 15.26
CA ALA A 110 -42.83 -3.14 15.72
C ALA A 110 -41.77 -3.99 15.00
N LEU A 111 -42.16 -4.96 14.16
CA LEU A 111 -41.24 -6.00 13.63
C LEU A 111 -41.02 -5.98 12.10
N VAL A 112 -41.75 -5.15 11.35
CA VAL A 112 -41.70 -5.14 9.86
C VAL A 112 -40.94 -3.94 9.30
N LEU A 113 -40.84 -2.82 10.04
CA LEU A 113 -40.11 -1.64 9.59
C LEU A 113 -38.60 -1.69 9.91
N GLY A 114 -38.18 -2.55 10.85
CA GLY A 114 -36.77 -2.73 11.22
C GLY A 114 -35.93 -3.48 10.18
N VAL A 115 -36.54 -4.39 9.41
CA VAL A 115 -35.83 -5.19 8.40
C VAL A 115 -35.63 -4.41 7.08
N ALA A 116 -36.60 -3.57 6.71
CA ALA A 116 -36.58 -2.82 5.46
C ALA A 116 -35.50 -1.70 5.43
N LEU A 117 -35.06 -1.21 6.58
CA LEU A 117 -33.99 -0.20 6.70
C LEU A 117 -32.58 -0.82 6.84
N ALA A 118 -32.47 -2.14 7.05
CA ALA A 118 -31.18 -2.82 7.21
C ALA A 118 -30.43 -3.09 5.89
N ILE A 119 -31.10 -2.96 4.74
CA ILE A 119 -30.56 -3.38 3.41
C ILE A 119 -29.99 -2.19 2.61
N SER A 120 -30.28 -0.95 2.99
CA SER A 120 -29.68 0.26 2.39
C SER A 120 -28.28 0.61 2.95
N GLY A 121 -27.73 -0.25 3.82
CA GLY A 121 -26.44 -0.06 4.49
C GLY A 121 -25.23 -0.71 3.80
N LEU A 122 -25.38 -1.23 2.58
CA LEU A 122 -24.27 -1.80 1.80
C LEU A 122 -23.32 -0.71 1.27
N VAL A 123 -22.57 -0.09 2.19
CA VAL A 123 -21.30 0.54 1.87
C VAL A 123 -20.37 -0.56 1.39
N GLN A 124 -19.87 -0.47 0.16
CA GLN A 124 -18.85 -1.39 -0.36
C GLN A 124 -17.49 -1.08 0.25
N GLY A 125 -17.36 -1.31 1.56
CA GLY A 125 -16.09 -1.47 2.23
C GLY A 125 -15.49 -2.81 1.81
N GLY A 126 -14.86 -2.85 0.63
CA GLY A 126 -14.01 -3.95 0.23
C GLY A 126 -12.79 -3.96 1.13
N ALA A 127 -12.86 -4.74 2.21
CA ALA A 127 -11.87 -4.75 3.27
C ALA A 127 -10.66 -5.60 2.88
N SER A 128 -9.47 -5.03 3.06
CA SER A 128 -8.19 -5.61 2.72
C SER A 128 -7.12 -4.93 3.59
N SER A 129 -5.88 -5.42 3.54
CA SER A 129 -4.68 -4.62 3.89
C SER A 129 -4.55 -3.36 3.03
N HIS A 130 -5.22 -3.38 1.89
CA HIS A 130 -5.24 -2.37 0.86
C HIS A 130 -6.54 -1.57 0.92
N ARG A 131 -6.61 -0.38 0.31
CA ARG A 131 -7.86 0.44 0.27
C ARG A 131 -8.35 0.78 1.69
N GLU A 132 -7.42 0.82 2.63
CA GLU A 132 -7.58 0.66 4.06
C GLU A 132 -8.29 1.85 4.71
N ALA A 133 -8.11 3.04 4.13
CA ALA A 133 -8.77 4.29 4.52
C ALA A 133 -9.85 4.72 3.49
N PRO A 134 -10.95 5.37 3.92
CA PRO A 134 -12.04 5.79 3.04
C PRO A 134 -11.61 6.60 1.81
N LEU A 135 -10.70 7.55 1.93
CA LEU A 135 -10.25 8.38 0.80
C LEU A 135 -9.32 7.63 -0.16
N ILE A 136 -8.36 6.85 0.36
CA ILE A 136 -7.38 6.16 -0.49
C ILE A 136 -8.02 5.00 -1.28
N SER A 137 -9.09 4.40 -0.74
CA SER A 137 -9.93 3.42 -1.45
C SER A 137 -10.51 3.93 -2.79
N GLN A 138 -10.49 5.24 -3.03
CA GLN A 138 -10.96 5.88 -4.27
C GLN A 138 -9.81 6.30 -5.21
N ASP A 139 -8.56 6.04 -4.84
CA ASP A 139 -7.36 6.37 -5.60
C ASP A 139 -6.33 5.21 -5.60
N PRO A 140 -6.66 4.05 -6.23
CA PRO A 140 -5.82 2.85 -6.22
C PRO A 140 -4.40 3.07 -6.77
N VAL A 141 -4.17 4.11 -7.58
CA VAL A 141 -2.83 4.41 -8.10
C VAL A 141 -1.92 5.07 -7.05
N ALA A 142 -2.50 5.59 -5.96
CA ALA A 142 -1.78 6.13 -4.81
C ALA A 142 -1.85 5.22 -3.55
N ASP A 143 -2.73 4.23 -3.58
CA ASP A 143 -2.99 3.22 -2.56
C ASP A 143 -1.75 2.34 -2.34
N ASN A 144 -1.24 2.37 -1.11
CA ASN A 144 0.00 1.71 -0.68
C ASN A 144 -0.40 0.40 0.02
N THR A 145 0.19 -0.72 -0.39
CA THR A 145 -0.20 -2.03 0.17
C THR A 145 0.70 -2.45 1.32
N ASP A 146 2.02 -2.25 1.16
CA ASP A 146 3.02 -2.78 2.09
C ASP A 146 4.30 -1.97 2.12
N THR A 147 5.04 -2.10 3.23
CA THR A 147 6.49 -1.92 3.31
C THR A 147 7.14 -3.23 3.78
N TYR A 148 8.36 -3.51 3.32
CA TYR A 148 9.25 -4.52 3.90
C TYR A 148 10.65 -3.94 4.03
N ALA A 149 11.38 -4.35 5.08
CA ALA A 149 12.76 -3.94 5.32
C ALA A 149 13.52 -5.06 6.02
N PHE A 150 14.58 -5.56 5.38
CA PHE A 150 15.38 -6.68 5.91
C PHE A 150 16.84 -6.59 5.44
N VAL A 151 17.77 -7.15 6.21
CA VAL A 151 19.17 -7.32 5.76
C VAL A 151 19.20 -8.38 4.66
N SER A 152 19.81 -8.09 3.52
CA SER A 152 19.74 -8.95 2.32
C SER A 152 20.42 -10.31 2.58
N PRO A 153 19.73 -11.46 2.47
CA PRO A 153 20.31 -12.77 2.84
C PRO A 153 21.48 -13.22 1.96
N ASP A 154 21.43 -12.91 0.67
CA ASP A 154 22.49 -13.11 -0.32
C ASP A 154 23.63 -12.10 -0.20
N LYS A 155 23.37 -10.94 0.44
CA LYS A 155 24.31 -9.82 0.52
C LYS A 155 24.24 -9.07 1.86
N PRO A 156 24.74 -9.64 2.98
CA PRO A 156 24.50 -9.12 4.33
C PRO A 156 25.17 -7.77 4.68
N ASP A 157 25.98 -7.18 3.79
CA ASP A 157 26.45 -5.79 3.90
C ASP A 157 25.44 -4.75 3.39
N THR A 158 24.26 -5.21 2.93
CA THR A 158 23.17 -4.38 2.40
C THR A 158 21.84 -4.63 3.11
N VAL A 159 20.98 -3.62 3.11
CA VAL A 159 19.56 -3.72 3.44
C VAL A 159 18.75 -3.68 2.15
N THR A 160 17.74 -4.53 2.06
CA THR A 160 16.69 -4.45 1.04
C THR A 160 15.47 -3.77 1.63
N LEU A 161 15.00 -2.73 0.92
CA LEU A 161 13.78 -1.99 1.19
C LEU A 161 12.79 -2.27 0.05
N VAL A 162 11.56 -2.65 0.39
CA VAL A 162 10.45 -2.86 -0.55
C VAL A 162 9.32 -1.92 -0.14
N ALA A 163 8.64 -1.34 -1.13
CA ALA A 163 7.31 -0.80 -0.92
C ALA A 163 6.43 -1.08 -2.15
N ASN A 164 5.18 -1.43 -1.88
CA ASN A 164 4.22 -1.90 -2.87
C ASN A 164 3.02 -0.96 -2.95
N TRP A 165 2.48 -0.80 -4.16
CA TRP A 165 1.33 0.04 -4.46
C TRP A 165 0.42 -0.62 -5.48
N ILE A 166 -0.79 -0.08 -5.60
CA ILE A 166 -1.82 -0.52 -6.55
C ILE A 166 -2.30 -1.93 -6.21
N PRO A 167 -3.34 -2.05 -5.37
CA PRO A 167 -3.78 -3.34 -4.88
C PRO A 167 -4.67 -4.10 -5.84
N LEU A 168 -4.67 -5.43 -5.68
CA LEU A 168 -5.57 -6.34 -6.40
C LEU A 168 -5.46 -6.15 -7.93
N GLU A 169 -4.24 -6.01 -8.47
CA GLU A 169 -4.06 -5.86 -9.91
C GLU A 169 -4.42 -7.17 -10.62
N LEU A 170 -5.60 -7.20 -11.23
CA LEU A 170 -6.02 -8.29 -12.10
C LEU A 170 -5.00 -8.46 -13.24
N PRO A 171 -4.33 -9.62 -13.36
CA PRO A 171 -3.31 -9.86 -14.39
C PRO A 171 -3.86 -9.65 -15.81
N ALA A 172 -5.12 -9.97 -16.02
CA ALA A 172 -5.84 -9.84 -17.29
C ALA A 172 -6.31 -8.39 -17.61
N GLY A 173 -5.78 -7.35 -16.96
CA GLY A 173 -6.18 -5.94 -17.08
C GLY A 173 -5.98 -5.24 -18.45
N GLY A 174 -5.90 -6.00 -19.55
CA GLY A 174 -5.78 -5.45 -20.90
C GLY A 174 -7.05 -4.69 -21.36
N PRO A 175 -6.93 -3.71 -22.27
CA PRO A 175 -5.71 -3.24 -22.93
C PRO A 175 -4.89 -2.24 -22.09
N ASN A 176 -5.41 -1.77 -20.96
CA ASN A 176 -4.78 -0.76 -20.11
C ASN A 176 -4.29 -1.36 -18.79
N PHE A 177 -3.24 -2.18 -18.88
CA PHE A 177 -2.59 -2.76 -17.71
C PHE A 177 -2.21 -1.68 -16.67
N ALA A 178 -2.21 -2.10 -15.41
CA ALA A 178 -1.84 -1.27 -14.28
C ALA A 178 -0.38 -0.79 -14.37
N LYS A 179 -0.08 0.32 -13.68
CA LYS A 179 1.18 1.07 -13.77
C LYS A 179 1.23 2.17 -12.73
N PHE A 180 2.44 2.56 -12.32
CA PHE A 180 2.65 3.73 -11.47
C PHE A 180 2.10 5.03 -12.07
N GLY A 181 1.66 5.96 -11.23
CA GLY A 181 1.07 7.23 -11.64
C GLY A 181 2.11 8.31 -11.96
N ASP A 182 2.11 8.80 -13.21
CA ASP A 182 2.92 9.94 -13.68
C ASP A 182 2.78 11.22 -12.84
N ASP A 183 1.68 11.42 -12.11
CA ASP A 183 1.47 12.59 -11.26
C ASP A 183 1.70 12.33 -9.76
N VAL A 184 1.89 11.06 -9.35
CA VAL A 184 2.15 10.62 -7.95
C VAL A 184 3.64 10.73 -7.58
N LEU A 185 3.93 11.03 -6.32
CA LEU A 185 5.28 10.93 -5.75
C LEU A 185 5.28 9.80 -4.70
N TYR A 186 5.97 8.70 -5.03
CA TYR A 186 6.12 7.54 -4.17
C TYR A 186 7.42 7.65 -3.38
N LYS A 187 7.42 7.27 -2.10
CA LYS A 187 8.62 7.32 -1.26
C LYS A 187 8.78 6.12 -0.34
N ILE A 188 10.04 5.82 -0.02
CA ILE A 188 10.45 5.07 1.18
C ILE A 188 11.24 6.03 2.06
N ASN A 189 10.90 6.09 3.35
CA ASN A 189 11.40 7.05 4.31
C ASN A 189 12.13 6.29 5.43
N ILE A 190 13.24 6.85 5.93
CA ILE A 190 14.08 6.24 6.96
C ILE A 190 14.41 7.25 8.07
N ASP A 191 13.99 6.93 9.29
CA ASP A 191 14.48 7.49 10.57
C ASP A 191 15.75 6.72 10.96
N ASN A 192 16.88 7.40 11.19
CA ASN A 192 18.09 6.78 11.71
C ASN A 192 18.65 7.45 12.97
N ASN A 193 17.82 8.26 13.66
CA ASN A 193 18.20 8.98 14.87
C ASN A 193 17.25 8.74 16.06
N GLY A 194 16.03 8.24 15.80
CA GLY A 194 15.04 7.83 16.78
C GLY A 194 13.93 8.85 17.09
N ASP A 195 13.90 10.01 16.41
CA ASP A 195 12.91 11.08 16.65
C ASP A 195 11.61 10.94 15.83
N ALA A 196 11.52 9.89 15.00
CA ALA A 196 10.43 9.60 14.06
C ALA A 196 10.23 10.65 12.95
N VAL A 197 11.29 11.38 12.58
CA VAL A 197 11.37 12.25 11.40
C VAL A 197 12.37 11.62 10.40
N PRO A 198 12.12 11.63 9.08
CA PRO A 198 13.00 10.94 8.15
C PRO A 198 14.29 11.72 7.87
N ASP A 199 15.43 11.14 8.26
CA ASP A 199 16.79 11.58 7.92
C ASP A 199 17.12 11.35 6.44
N ILE A 200 16.62 10.24 5.89
CA ILE A 200 16.78 9.82 4.49
C ILE A 200 15.41 9.54 3.88
N VAL A 201 15.17 10.06 2.67
CA VAL A 201 13.98 9.75 1.87
C VAL A 201 14.42 9.36 0.46
N TYR A 202 14.00 8.19 0.00
CA TYR A 202 14.11 7.78 -1.40
C TYR A 202 12.78 8.11 -2.10
N GLU A 203 12.85 8.92 -3.15
CA GLU A 203 11.71 9.38 -3.94
C GLU A 203 11.74 8.79 -5.35
N TRP A 204 10.65 8.13 -5.76
CA TRP A 204 10.41 7.70 -7.14
C TRP A 204 9.44 8.63 -7.84
N ARG A 205 9.82 9.03 -9.06
CA ARG A 205 9.00 9.83 -9.96
C ARG A 205 8.94 9.16 -11.33
N PHE A 206 7.78 8.58 -11.63
CA PHE A 206 7.51 7.84 -12.86
C PHE A 206 7.08 8.74 -14.02
N LYS A 207 7.22 8.20 -15.23
CA LYS A 207 6.84 8.82 -16.50
C LYS A 207 6.44 7.72 -17.50
N THR A 208 5.23 7.80 -18.03
CA THR A 208 4.75 6.96 -19.12
C THR A 208 5.09 7.58 -20.47
N THR A 209 5.53 6.76 -21.42
CA THR A 209 5.73 7.11 -22.82
C THR A 209 5.02 6.09 -23.69
N ILE A 210 4.34 6.55 -24.75
CA ILE A 210 3.65 5.70 -25.73
C ILE A 210 4.36 5.92 -27.07
N ALA A 211 4.82 4.84 -27.71
CA ALA A 211 5.60 4.89 -28.95
C ALA A 211 4.73 5.17 -30.19
N ASP A 212 3.62 4.44 -30.33
CA ASP A 212 2.57 4.67 -31.31
C ASP A 212 1.24 4.97 -30.57
N PRO A 213 0.77 6.24 -30.58
CA PRO A 213 -0.51 6.61 -29.99
C PRO A 213 -1.72 6.28 -30.88
N ASN A 214 -1.52 5.71 -32.08
CA ASN A 214 -2.59 5.37 -33.02
C ASN A 214 -3.11 3.92 -32.86
N THR A 215 -2.42 3.10 -32.06
CA THR A 215 -2.85 1.74 -31.70
C THR A 215 -3.35 1.66 -30.26
N PHE A 216 -4.29 0.74 -30.00
CA PHE A 216 -4.77 0.42 -28.65
C PHE A 216 -3.88 -0.62 -27.94
N LEU A 217 -2.88 -1.17 -28.64
CA LEU A 217 -2.04 -2.26 -28.14
C LEU A 217 -0.98 -1.76 -27.16
N TYR A 218 -0.84 -2.45 -26.02
CA TYR A 218 0.28 -2.27 -25.08
C TYR A 218 1.62 -2.71 -25.71
N ASN A 219 1.58 -3.75 -26.55
CA ASN A 219 2.71 -4.22 -27.35
C ASN A 219 2.23 -4.68 -28.75
N THR A 220 3.00 -4.35 -29.79
CA THR A 220 2.69 -4.65 -31.21
C THR A 220 3.30 -5.96 -31.72
N GLY A 221 4.09 -6.64 -30.89
CA GLY A 221 4.70 -7.94 -31.12
C GLY A 221 5.31 -8.48 -29.82
N PRO A 222 6.01 -9.63 -29.85
CA PRO A 222 6.71 -10.16 -28.68
C PRO A 222 7.70 -9.14 -28.09
N VAL A 223 7.80 -9.10 -26.77
CA VAL A 223 8.73 -8.26 -26.01
C VAL A 223 9.71 -9.19 -25.32
N MET A 224 10.97 -9.11 -25.74
CA MET A 224 12.12 -9.87 -25.22
C MET A 224 13.02 -8.99 -24.33
N SER A 225 12.94 -7.67 -24.49
CA SER A 225 13.66 -6.66 -23.69
C SER A 225 12.81 -5.42 -23.48
N ILE A 226 13.01 -4.74 -22.33
CA ILE A 226 12.47 -3.40 -22.03
C ILE A 226 12.68 -2.37 -23.16
N ASN A 227 13.73 -2.54 -23.96
CA ASN A 227 14.10 -1.61 -25.02
C ASN A 227 13.43 -1.90 -26.37
N ASP A 228 12.76 -3.04 -26.54
CA ASP A 228 12.18 -3.44 -27.83
C ASP A 228 11.23 -2.41 -28.44
N SER A 229 11.26 -2.29 -29.77
CA SER A 229 10.34 -1.43 -30.54
C SER A 229 8.89 -1.96 -30.54
N THR A 230 8.68 -3.21 -30.16
CA THR A 230 7.36 -3.84 -30.02
C THR A 230 6.64 -3.42 -28.73
N LEU A 231 7.36 -2.99 -27.68
CA LEU A 231 6.76 -2.51 -26.44
C LEU A 231 6.27 -1.06 -26.64
N ASN A 232 4.96 -0.87 -26.79
CA ASN A 232 4.38 0.44 -27.10
C ASN A 232 4.29 1.33 -25.85
N VAL A 233 3.75 0.79 -24.76
CA VAL A 233 3.62 1.50 -23.48
C VAL A 233 4.86 1.23 -22.64
N LYS A 234 5.68 2.25 -22.43
CA LYS A 234 6.91 2.19 -21.62
C LYS A 234 6.78 3.09 -20.40
N GLN A 235 7.30 2.64 -19.26
CA GLN A 235 7.51 3.50 -18.09
C GLN A 235 8.99 3.58 -17.73
N THR A 236 9.40 4.78 -17.31
CA THR A 236 10.71 5.01 -16.68
C THR A 236 10.54 5.80 -15.37
N TYR A 237 11.54 5.70 -14.49
CA TYR A 237 11.57 6.43 -13.22
C TYR A 237 12.85 7.25 -13.05
N THR A 238 12.71 8.33 -12.27
CA THR A 238 13.84 9.03 -11.63
C THR A 238 13.82 8.68 -10.15
N LEU A 239 14.93 8.15 -9.63
CA LEU A 239 15.14 7.90 -8.20
C LEU A 239 15.99 9.03 -7.61
N THR A 240 15.47 9.70 -6.58
CA THR A 240 16.19 10.76 -5.86
C THR A 240 16.32 10.38 -4.38
N ALA A 241 17.54 10.39 -3.85
CA ALA A 241 17.75 10.40 -2.40
C ALA A 241 17.70 11.83 -1.86
N VAL A 242 17.05 12.04 -0.73
CA VAL A 242 17.03 13.28 0.03
C VAL A 242 17.61 12.99 1.40
N THR A 243 18.70 13.66 1.78
CA THR A 243 19.39 13.42 3.06
C THR A 243 19.81 14.75 3.67
N GLY A 244 19.38 15.03 4.90
CA GLY A 244 19.62 16.33 5.55
C GLY A 244 19.15 17.52 4.69
N GLY A 245 18.01 17.37 4.01
CA GLY A 245 17.45 18.36 3.06
C GLY A 245 18.16 18.47 1.70
N LYS A 246 19.31 17.80 1.49
CA LYS A 246 20.04 17.81 0.21
C LYS A 246 19.49 16.73 -0.71
N ARG A 247 19.13 17.10 -1.95
CA ARG A 247 18.61 16.18 -2.97
C ARG A 247 19.73 15.71 -3.92
N LYS A 248 19.95 14.39 -4.02
CA LYS A 248 20.85 13.72 -4.97
C LYS A 248 20.03 12.79 -5.86
N VAL A 249 19.98 13.05 -7.17
CA VAL A 249 19.43 12.08 -8.12
C VAL A 249 20.39 10.90 -8.22
N LEU A 250 19.89 9.69 -7.98
CA LEU A 250 20.66 8.44 -8.08
C LEU A 250 20.51 7.83 -9.48
N LEU A 251 19.27 7.72 -9.97
CA LEU A 251 18.95 7.18 -11.29
C LEU A 251 18.08 8.17 -12.09
N ARG A 252 18.26 8.20 -13.40
CA ARG A 252 17.44 8.96 -14.36
C ARG A 252 16.96 8.04 -15.46
N ASP A 253 15.70 8.18 -15.82
CA ASP A 253 15.04 7.43 -16.90
C ASP A 253 15.28 5.91 -16.82
N ALA A 254 15.40 5.38 -15.59
CA ALA A 254 15.60 3.96 -15.34
C ALA A 254 14.33 3.17 -15.69
N PRO A 255 14.44 1.96 -16.25
CA PRO A 255 13.30 1.19 -16.75
C PRO A 255 12.39 0.67 -15.64
N VAL A 256 11.09 0.68 -15.88
CA VAL A 256 10.11 -0.13 -15.16
C VAL A 256 9.88 -1.41 -15.94
N ALA A 257 9.76 -2.57 -15.27
CA ALA A 257 9.39 -3.81 -15.94
C ALA A 257 7.96 -3.71 -16.53
N PRO A 258 7.70 -4.21 -17.74
CA PRO A 258 6.36 -4.23 -18.32
C PRO A 258 5.44 -5.25 -17.63
N ALA A 259 4.16 -5.26 -17.96
CA ALA A 259 3.21 -6.27 -17.47
C ALA A 259 3.53 -7.69 -18.00
N ASN A 260 3.24 -8.73 -17.21
CA ASN A 260 3.30 -10.13 -17.67
C ASN A 260 2.01 -10.49 -18.41
N ILE A 261 1.99 -10.29 -19.73
CA ILE A 261 0.76 -10.28 -20.52
C ILE A 261 0.32 -11.69 -20.93
N GLY A 262 1.25 -12.52 -21.37
CA GLY A 262 0.92 -13.80 -22.01
C GLY A 262 2.08 -14.41 -22.80
N PRO A 263 2.01 -15.70 -23.16
CA PRO A 263 3.14 -16.45 -23.75
C PRO A 263 3.48 -16.02 -25.19
N ARG A 264 2.71 -15.09 -25.78
CA ARG A 264 2.99 -14.45 -27.07
C ARG A 264 3.58 -13.04 -26.95
N SER A 265 3.27 -12.34 -25.86
CA SER A 265 3.69 -10.94 -25.62
C SER A 265 4.94 -10.87 -24.76
N THR A 266 5.04 -11.73 -23.75
CA THR A 266 6.14 -11.79 -22.78
C THR A 266 6.58 -13.25 -22.57
N PRO A 267 7.11 -13.92 -23.61
CA PRO A 267 7.38 -15.37 -23.61
C PRO A 267 8.49 -15.81 -22.63
N ASN A 268 9.35 -14.89 -22.20
CA ASN A 268 10.32 -15.10 -21.14
C ASN A 268 10.27 -13.88 -20.22
N TYR A 269 9.28 -13.88 -19.30
CA TYR A 269 9.04 -12.73 -18.44
C TYR A 269 10.17 -12.48 -17.44
N ASP A 270 10.81 -13.54 -16.92
CA ASP A 270 11.83 -13.39 -15.87
C ASP A 270 13.08 -12.70 -16.40
N ALA A 271 13.55 -13.06 -17.60
CA ALA A 271 14.65 -12.35 -18.26
C ALA A 271 14.27 -10.89 -18.61
N LEU A 272 13.02 -10.66 -19.03
CA LEU A 272 12.50 -9.32 -19.33
C LEU A 272 12.46 -8.45 -18.07
N ALA A 273 11.98 -8.97 -16.94
CA ALA A 273 11.93 -8.26 -15.67
C ALA A 273 13.31 -8.07 -15.04
N ALA A 274 14.21 -9.05 -15.15
CA ALA A 274 15.60 -8.93 -14.74
C ALA A 274 16.32 -7.80 -15.51
N SER A 275 15.98 -7.61 -16.79
CA SER A 275 16.54 -6.50 -17.60
C SER A 275 16.13 -5.09 -17.13
N ALA A 276 15.19 -4.96 -16.18
CA ALA A 276 14.85 -3.69 -15.53
C ALA A 276 15.67 -3.38 -14.26
N ILE A 277 16.46 -4.34 -13.75
CA ILE A 277 17.30 -4.14 -12.56
C ILE A 277 18.42 -3.15 -12.87
N THR A 278 18.47 -2.04 -12.11
CA THR A 278 19.39 -0.93 -12.38
C THR A 278 20.35 -0.70 -11.19
N GLN A 279 21.66 -0.75 -11.45
CA GLN A 279 22.71 -0.57 -10.44
C GLN A 279 22.83 0.90 -9.96
N LEU A 280 23.08 1.11 -8.67
CA LEU A 280 23.11 2.44 -8.03
C LEU A 280 24.52 3.07 -8.01
N PRO A 281 24.65 4.40 -8.21
CA PRO A 281 25.91 5.12 -8.01
C PRO A 281 26.33 5.17 -6.53
N GLY A 282 27.21 4.24 -6.16
CA GLY A 282 27.67 3.99 -4.78
C GLY A 282 27.56 2.53 -4.35
N GLY A 283 27.02 1.65 -5.20
CA GLY A 283 26.73 0.25 -4.86
C GLY A 283 25.28 0.05 -4.40
N GLY A 284 24.79 -1.18 -4.54
CA GLY A 284 23.36 -1.48 -4.44
C GLY A 284 22.65 -1.35 -5.78
N GLN A 285 21.35 -1.64 -5.80
CA GLN A 285 20.54 -1.80 -7.01
C GLN A 285 19.06 -1.48 -6.75
N SER A 286 18.33 -1.09 -7.79
CA SER A 286 16.89 -0.81 -7.72
C SER A 286 16.13 -1.48 -8.86
N PHE A 287 14.92 -1.93 -8.54
CA PHE A 287 13.92 -2.49 -9.45
C PHE A 287 12.60 -1.73 -9.26
N ALA A 288 11.81 -1.61 -10.32
CA ALA A 288 10.43 -1.17 -10.24
C ALA A 288 9.57 -1.88 -11.30
N GLY A 289 8.33 -2.24 -10.96
CA GLY A 289 7.38 -2.85 -11.88
C GLY A 289 6.44 -3.84 -11.20
N PRO A 290 5.58 -4.53 -11.97
CA PRO A 290 4.63 -5.47 -11.41
C PRO A 290 5.33 -6.69 -10.82
N ARG A 291 4.80 -7.12 -9.68
CA ARG A 291 5.15 -8.33 -8.95
C ARG A 291 3.87 -9.01 -8.49
N ASP A 292 3.98 -10.30 -8.21
CA ASP A 292 3.01 -11.01 -7.40
C ASP A 292 2.87 -10.30 -6.04
N ASP A 293 1.69 -10.33 -5.42
CA ASP A 293 1.42 -9.63 -4.14
C ASP A 293 2.04 -10.45 -2.99
N PRO A 294 3.16 -10.01 -2.38
CA PRO A 294 3.91 -10.82 -1.42
C PRO A 294 3.28 -10.84 -0.02
N PHE A 295 2.07 -10.33 0.13
CA PHE A 295 1.29 -10.46 1.37
C PHE A 295 0.21 -11.51 1.16
N PHE A 296 0.09 -12.42 2.14
CA PHE A 296 -0.76 -13.59 2.08
C PHE A 296 -1.62 -13.66 3.33
N VAL A 297 -2.95 -13.74 3.16
CA VAL A 297 -3.92 -13.54 4.25
C VAL A 297 -5.35 -13.90 3.83
N ASP A 298 -6.13 -14.49 4.73
CA ASP A 298 -7.55 -14.79 4.51
C ASP A 298 -8.45 -13.56 4.70
N LEU A 299 -8.27 -12.55 3.84
CA LEU A 299 -9.04 -11.30 3.88
C LEU A 299 -10.54 -11.54 3.97
N GLY A 300 -11.05 -12.50 3.19
CA GLY A 300 -12.48 -12.82 3.12
C GLY A 300 -13.05 -13.34 4.44
N SER A 301 -12.27 -14.09 5.22
CA SER A 301 -12.73 -14.67 6.48
C SER A 301 -12.34 -13.83 7.71
N ILE A 302 -11.19 -13.15 7.69
CA ILE A 302 -10.80 -12.18 8.74
C ILE A 302 -11.79 -11.02 8.82
N PHE A 303 -12.25 -10.48 7.69
CA PHE A 303 -13.24 -9.40 7.70
C PHE A 303 -14.70 -9.89 7.80
N ASP A 304 -14.97 -11.20 7.65
CA ASP A 304 -16.24 -11.82 8.10
C ASP A 304 -16.17 -12.15 9.61
N LEU A 305 -16.20 -11.08 10.43
CA LEU A 305 -16.24 -11.15 11.89
C LEU A 305 -15.10 -11.96 12.54
N LEU A 306 -13.87 -11.79 12.03
CA LEU A 306 -12.66 -12.50 12.47
C LEU A 306 -12.83 -14.03 12.42
N GLY A 307 -13.39 -14.54 11.32
CA GLY A 307 -13.47 -15.96 11.03
C GLY A 307 -12.09 -16.54 10.71
N LEU A 308 -11.38 -17.03 11.73
CA LEU A 308 -10.16 -17.83 11.54
C LEU A 308 -10.54 -19.25 11.08
N ARG A 309 -10.39 -19.57 9.78
CA ARG A 309 -11.02 -20.77 9.18
C ARG A 309 -10.64 -22.11 9.83
N PRO A 310 -9.38 -22.37 10.23
CA PRO A 310 -9.03 -23.59 10.97
C PRO A 310 -9.72 -23.68 12.33
N LEU A 311 -10.08 -22.54 12.91
CA LEU A 311 -10.62 -22.38 14.26
C LEU A 311 -12.14 -22.09 14.27
N ASN A 312 -12.83 -22.14 13.13
CA ASN A 312 -14.27 -21.85 13.01
C ASN A 312 -15.18 -22.63 14.00
N GLY A 313 -14.78 -23.83 14.43
CA GLY A 313 -15.51 -24.62 15.43
C GLY A 313 -15.38 -24.09 16.88
N ALA A 314 -14.35 -23.28 17.14
CA ALA A 314 -14.09 -22.56 18.39
C ALA A 314 -14.64 -21.12 18.37
N GLN A 315 -15.01 -20.58 17.20
CA GLN A 315 -15.74 -19.32 17.09
C GLN A 315 -17.13 -19.47 17.72
N LYS A 316 -17.66 -18.38 18.28
CA LYS A 316 -18.99 -18.25 18.89
C LYS A 316 -20.11 -18.39 17.86
N ILE A 317 -19.90 -17.86 16.66
CA ILE A 317 -20.72 -18.08 15.47
C ILE A 317 -20.09 -19.26 14.72
N LYS A 318 -20.53 -20.48 15.06
CA LYS A 318 -19.87 -21.70 14.60
C LYS A 318 -20.08 -21.97 13.12
N LEU A 319 -18.99 -22.16 12.40
CA LEU A 319 -18.93 -22.75 11.07
C LEU A 319 -18.11 -24.05 11.10
N ALA A 320 -18.07 -24.78 9.99
CA ALA A 320 -17.12 -25.88 9.84
C ALA A 320 -15.68 -25.33 9.80
N ALA A 321 -14.75 -26.05 10.43
CA ALA A 321 -13.32 -25.80 10.22
C ALA A 321 -12.97 -26.07 8.75
N GLN A 322 -12.20 -25.16 8.15
CA GLN A 322 -11.72 -25.24 6.77
C GLN A 322 -10.24 -24.84 6.73
N PRO A 323 -9.48 -25.19 5.67
CA PRO A 323 -8.21 -24.54 5.38
C PRO A 323 -8.40 -23.02 5.23
N GLY A 324 -7.36 -22.24 5.53
CA GLY A 324 -7.33 -20.83 5.13
C GLY A 324 -7.36 -20.70 3.60
N VAL A 325 -7.86 -19.56 3.13
CA VAL A 325 -7.93 -19.20 1.71
C VAL A 325 -7.28 -17.84 1.53
N ASP A 326 -6.09 -17.83 0.94
CA ASP A 326 -5.41 -16.58 0.59
C ASP A 326 -6.31 -15.71 -0.32
N GLY A 327 -6.56 -14.48 0.12
CA GLY A 327 -7.36 -13.50 -0.58
C GLY A 327 -6.59 -12.67 -1.62
N LEU A 328 -5.25 -12.80 -1.67
CA LEU A 328 -4.36 -12.06 -2.55
C LEU A 328 -3.72 -12.93 -3.64
N ALA A 329 -3.61 -14.24 -3.43
CA ALA A 329 -3.20 -15.23 -4.44
C ALA A 329 -3.88 -15.03 -5.81
N GLY A 330 -3.08 -14.92 -6.87
CA GLY A 330 -3.55 -14.66 -8.24
C GLY A 330 -3.59 -13.17 -8.64
N PHE A 331 -3.43 -12.23 -7.70
CA PHE A 331 -3.35 -10.80 -7.97
C PHE A 331 -1.90 -10.30 -7.98
N ASN A 332 -1.67 -9.17 -8.64
CA ASN A 332 -0.37 -8.49 -8.64
C ASN A 332 -0.42 -7.16 -7.85
N VAL A 333 0.77 -6.60 -7.59
CA VAL A 333 1.02 -5.24 -7.11
C VAL A 333 2.16 -4.60 -7.90
N HIS A 334 2.24 -3.26 -7.93
CA HIS A 334 3.40 -2.54 -8.44
C HIS A 334 4.41 -2.23 -7.34
N ALA A 335 5.51 -2.99 -7.34
CA ALA A 335 6.58 -2.89 -6.35
C ALA A 335 7.70 -1.93 -6.77
N VAL A 336 8.27 -1.19 -5.81
CA VAL A 336 9.64 -0.67 -5.91
C VAL A 336 10.52 -1.43 -4.91
N VAL A 337 11.71 -1.81 -5.36
CA VAL A 337 12.68 -2.53 -4.54
C VAL A 337 14.02 -1.81 -4.62
N LEU A 338 14.68 -1.67 -3.48
CA LEU A 338 15.92 -0.91 -3.32
C LEU A 338 16.85 -1.64 -2.36
N GLN A 339 17.92 -2.23 -2.89
CA GLN A 339 19.01 -2.78 -2.09
C GLN A 339 20.13 -1.74 -2.01
N VAL A 340 20.52 -1.35 -0.79
CA VAL A 340 21.55 -0.33 -0.54
C VAL A 340 22.54 -0.77 0.55
N PRO A 341 23.80 -0.31 0.52
CA PRO A 341 24.77 -0.61 1.59
C PRO A 341 24.24 -0.17 2.95
N THR A 342 24.34 -1.04 3.95
CA THR A 342 23.86 -0.76 5.32
C THR A 342 24.50 0.51 5.91
N SER A 343 25.76 0.75 5.58
CA SER A 343 26.54 1.96 5.92
C SER A 343 26.02 3.26 5.29
N SER A 344 25.04 3.20 4.39
CA SER A 344 24.34 4.38 3.84
C SER A 344 23.02 4.70 4.54
N LEU A 345 22.54 3.81 5.44
CA LEU A 345 21.29 3.97 6.19
C LEU A 345 21.51 4.29 7.67
N VAL A 346 22.47 3.64 8.34
CA VAL A 346 22.72 3.81 9.78
C VAL A 346 23.43 5.13 10.11
N SER A 347 23.28 5.61 11.35
CA SER A 347 23.87 6.87 11.83
C SER A 347 24.54 6.71 13.20
N GLY A 348 25.75 7.24 13.33
CA GLY A 348 26.55 7.14 14.56
C GLY A 348 26.89 5.70 14.94
N SER A 349 26.34 5.23 16.06
CA SER A 349 26.57 3.88 16.62
C SER A 349 25.28 3.09 16.87
N ASP A 350 24.13 3.59 16.39
CA ASP A 350 22.86 2.88 16.50
C ASP A 350 22.64 2.07 15.22
N PRO A 351 22.52 0.72 15.30
CA PRO A 351 22.22 -0.11 14.14
C PRO A 351 20.72 -0.15 13.82
N VAL A 352 19.85 0.48 14.63
CA VAL A 352 18.41 0.50 14.39
C VAL A 352 18.03 1.62 13.44
N ILE A 353 17.27 1.27 12.40
CA ILE A 353 16.56 2.22 11.54
C ILE A 353 15.05 2.00 11.64
N GLY A 354 14.28 3.06 11.47
CA GLY A 354 12.83 3.01 11.29
C GLY A 354 12.46 3.26 9.83
N VAL A 355 11.63 2.40 9.22
CA VAL A 355 11.30 2.45 7.79
C VAL A 355 9.78 2.46 7.57
N TRP A 356 9.30 3.36 6.70
CA TRP A 356 7.91 3.39 6.25
C TRP A 356 7.81 3.98 4.83
N SER A 357 6.84 3.52 4.04
CA SER A 357 6.49 4.09 2.75
C SER A 357 5.46 5.21 2.88
N THR A 358 5.43 6.11 1.89
CA THR A 358 4.42 7.18 1.80
C THR A 358 4.08 7.49 0.36
N THR A 359 2.81 7.84 0.11
CA THR A 359 2.38 8.37 -1.18
C THR A 359 1.97 9.83 -1.07
N ASP A 360 2.50 10.67 -1.97
CA ASP A 360 2.10 12.07 -2.11
C ASP A 360 1.33 12.33 -3.42
N ARG A 361 0.18 12.99 -3.29
CA ARG A 361 -0.55 13.64 -4.40
C ARG A 361 -0.29 15.14 -4.41
N ARG A 362 -0.62 15.83 -5.52
CA ARG A 362 -0.61 17.30 -5.56
C ARG A 362 -1.91 17.87 -4.99
N THR A 363 -1.82 18.96 -4.21
CA THR A 363 -2.95 19.57 -3.49
C THR A 363 -4.10 20.11 -4.37
N THR A 364 -4.02 20.02 -5.69
CA THR A 364 -5.11 20.42 -6.61
C THR A 364 -4.97 19.67 -7.92
N THR A 365 -5.96 18.87 -8.29
CA THR A 365 -6.02 18.17 -9.58
C THR A 365 -7.03 18.83 -10.51
N VAL A 366 -6.60 19.22 -11.71
CA VAL A 366 -7.47 19.83 -12.73
C VAL A 366 -7.66 18.83 -13.87
N LEU A 367 -8.92 18.49 -14.16
CA LEU A 367 -9.32 17.66 -15.30
C LEU A 367 -9.75 18.56 -16.46
N GLY A 368 -9.35 18.23 -17.69
CA GLY A 368 -9.82 18.94 -18.89
C GLY A 368 -9.22 18.41 -20.19
N GLY A 369 -10.05 18.31 -21.24
CA GLY A 369 -9.60 17.90 -22.58
C GLY A 369 -8.94 16.51 -22.64
N GLY A 370 -9.46 15.56 -21.86
CA GLY A 370 -8.89 14.20 -21.74
C GLY A 370 -7.57 14.14 -20.96
N LYS A 371 -7.19 15.20 -20.24
CA LYS A 371 -5.93 15.30 -19.51
C LYS A 371 -6.13 15.69 -18.05
N THR A 372 -5.27 15.13 -17.20
CA THR A 372 -5.17 15.43 -15.78
C THR A 372 -3.93 16.32 -15.55
N LYS A 373 -4.07 17.39 -14.75
CA LYS A 373 -2.95 18.26 -14.39
C LYS A 373 -2.99 18.66 -12.91
N GLY A 374 -2.10 18.07 -12.12
CA GLY A 374 -1.84 18.48 -10.75
C GLY A 374 -1.18 19.87 -10.65
N LYS A 375 -1.49 20.61 -9.57
CA LYS A 375 -0.96 21.92 -9.19
C LYS A 375 -0.77 21.99 -7.67
N GLY A 376 0.02 22.97 -7.22
CA GLY A 376 0.31 23.17 -5.80
C GLY A 376 1.46 22.30 -5.29
N LYS A 377 1.57 22.22 -3.96
CA LYS A 377 2.57 21.37 -3.29
C LYS A 377 2.20 19.90 -3.45
N PHE A 378 3.15 19.02 -3.14
CA PHE A 378 2.83 17.65 -2.76
C PHE A 378 2.30 17.62 -1.32
N THR A 379 1.41 16.66 -1.05
CA THR A 379 0.86 16.35 0.28
C THR A 379 0.68 14.85 0.36
N GLN A 380 0.96 14.26 1.52
CA GLN A 380 0.76 12.84 1.77
C GLN A 380 -0.73 12.49 1.71
N VAL A 381 -1.04 11.30 1.19
CA VAL A 381 -2.41 10.73 1.09
C VAL A 381 -2.49 9.26 1.51
N SER A 382 -1.35 8.59 1.72
CA SER A 382 -1.23 7.25 2.29
C SER A 382 0.16 7.07 2.91
N ARG A 383 0.26 6.21 3.94
CA ARG A 383 1.51 5.70 4.51
C ARG A 383 1.30 4.29 5.08
N LEU A 384 2.34 3.47 5.07
CA LEU A 384 2.40 2.20 5.80
C LEU A 384 3.84 1.92 6.23
N GLY A 385 4.01 1.25 7.36
CA GLY A 385 5.30 0.78 7.86
C GLY A 385 5.12 -0.53 8.59
N MET A 386 4.85 -0.45 9.90
CA MET A 386 4.44 -1.59 10.71
C MET A 386 3.09 -2.13 10.19
N PRO A 387 2.98 -3.42 9.83
CA PRO A 387 1.74 -3.99 9.30
C PRO A 387 0.56 -3.90 10.27
N LEU A 388 -0.64 -3.96 9.70
CA LEU A 388 -1.96 -3.99 10.36
C LEU A 388 -2.30 -2.81 11.29
N VAL A 389 -1.37 -1.89 11.57
CA VAL A 389 -1.60 -0.72 12.43
C VAL A 389 -2.60 0.26 11.80
N ASN A 390 -2.60 0.45 10.49
CA ASN A 390 -3.59 1.25 9.76
C ASN A 390 -4.87 0.43 9.47
N GLU A 391 -4.73 -0.89 9.37
CA GLU A 391 -5.69 -1.82 8.81
C GLU A 391 -6.70 -2.29 9.87
N VAL A 392 -6.21 -2.67 11.07
CA VAL A 392 -7.04 -3.21 12.18
C VAL A 392 -6.85 -2.50 13.53
N ILE A 393 -5.76 -1.76 13.76
CA ILE A 393 -5.53 -1.03 15.02
C ILE A 393 -6.10 0.40 14.96
N ALA A 394 -5.84 1.14 13.87
CA ALA A 394 -6.36 2.48 13.66
C ALA A 394 -7.89 2.45 13.48
N PRO A 395 -8.68 3.15 14.33
CA PRO A 395 -10.13 3.19 14.20
C PRO A 395 -10.54 3.74 12.83
N LEU A 396 -11.56 3.16 12.18
CA LEU A 396 -11.98 3.50 10.82
C LEU A 396 -12.13 5.02 10.57
N GLY A 397 -12.73 5.76 11.50
CA GLY A 397 -12.92 7.21 11.40
C GLY A 397 -11.65 8.06 11.58
N ALA A 398 -10.49 7.43 11.81
CA ALA A 398 -9.19 8.06 11.99
C ALA A 398 -8.17 7.67 10.89
N LYS A 399 -8.48 6.72 10.00
CA LYS A 399 -7.53 6.22 8.99
C LYS A 399 -7.14 7.25 7.95
N ASP A 400 -8.07 8.09 7.50
CA ASP A 400 -7.73 9.22 6.61
C ASP A 400 -6.78 10.24 7.28
N LEU A 401 -6.83 10.38 8.62
CA LEU A 401 -5.89 11.18 9.40
C LEU A 401 -4.54 10.45 9.57
N PHE A 402 -4.55 9.13 9.81
CA PHE A 402 -3.34 8.30 9.84
C PHE A 402 -2.56 8.46 8.53
N ASN A 403 -3.23 8.31 7.39
CA ASN A 403 -2.66 8.48 6.05
C ASN A 403 -2.12 9.88 5.75
N ALA A 404 -2.69 10.92 6.36
CA ALA A 404 -2.23 12.30 6.20
C ALA A 404 -1.13 12.71 7.20
N SER A 405 -0.91 11.92 8.26
CA SER A 405 0.02 12.23 9.37
C SER A 405 1.44 11.67 9.17
N GLN A 406 2.40 12.19 9.93
CA GLN A 406 3.75 11.61 10.01
C GLN A 406 3.86 10.66 11.21
N PRO A 407 4.81 9.71 11.24
CA PRO A 407 5.06 8.91 12.44
C PRO A 407 5.43 9.74 13.68
N ALA A 408 5.95 10.95 13.47
CA ALA A 408 6.14 11.95 14.52
C ALA A 408 4.83 12.40 15.22
N ASP A 409 3.65 12.13 14.67
CA ASP A 409 2.35 12.52 15.23
C ASP A 409 1.66 11.38 16.01
N ASP A 410 2.21 10.16 16.01
CA ASP A 410 1.55 8.90 16.44
C ASP A 410 1.14 8.80 17.91
N ALA A 411 1.54 9.77 18.74
CA ALA A 411 0.94 9.97 20.06
C ALA A 411 -0.60 10.09 19.99
N GLN A 412 -1.15 10.54 18.85
CA GLN A 412 -2.60 10.58 18.62
C GLN A 412 -3.26 9.19 18.46
N PHE A 413 -2.50 8.16 18.06
CA PHE A 413 -2.99 6.78 17.89
C PHE A 413 -2.58 5.85 19.05
N LEU A 414 -1.66 6.26 19.92
CA LEU A 414 -1.13 5.47 21.04
C LEU A 414 -2.22 4.76 21.88
N LYS A 415 -3.38 5.40 22.11
CA LYS A 415 -4.48 4.77 22.85
C LYS A 415 -5.02 3.52 22.14
N ALA A 416 -5.10 3.52 20.81
CA ALA A 416 -5.54 2.36 20.04
C ALA A 416 -4.52 1.21 20.10
N VAL A 417 -3.22 1.50 20.22
CA VAL A 417 -2.19 0.47 20.46
C VAL A 417 -2.24 -0.06 21.91
N GLN A 418 -2.63 0.76 22.87
CA GLN A 418 -2.74 0.38 24.29
C GLN A 418 -4.05 -0.36 24.65
N ASP A 419 -5.14 -0.13 23.92
CA ASP A 419 -6.46 -0.77 24.05
C ASP A 419 -7.04 -1.08 22.65
N PRO A 420 -6.41 -1.99 21.88
CA PRO A 420 -6.83 -2.29 20.52
C PRO A 420 -8.14 -3.07 20.48
N GLU A 421 -9.01 -2.69 19.55
CA GLU A 421 -10.31 -3.32 19.33
C GLU A 421 -10.19 -4.84 19.05
N PRO A 422 -9.25 -5.33 18.21
CA PRO A 422 -9.03 -6.77 18.06
C PRO A 422 -8.79 -7.52 19.37
N SER A 423 -7.99 -6.99 20.31
CA SER A 423 -7.77 -7.65 21.61
C SER A 423 -9.03 -7.74 22.48
N ARG A 424 -10.02 -6.86 22.27
CA ARG A 424 -11.35 -6.95 22.90
C ARG A 424 -12.29 -7.89 22.15
N LEU A 425 -12.18 -7.97 20.82
CA LEU A 425 -13.02 -8.81 19.96
C LEU A 425 -12.63 -10.28 19.99
N ILE A 426 -11.33 -10.62 19.95
CA ILE A 426 -10.83 -12.00 19.97
C ILE A 426 -11.46 -12.82 21.12
N PRO A 427 -11.37 -12.46 22.41
CA PRO A 427 -11.98 -13.23 23.50
C PRO A 427 -13.52 -13.18 23.51
N ALA A 428 -14.14 -12.20 22.84
CA ALA A 428 -15.60 -12.12 22.70
C ALA A 428 -16.16 -13.02 21.57
N LEU A 429 -15.30 -13.41 20.63
CA LEU A 429 -15.58 -14.27 19.47
C LEU A 429 -15.04 -15.70 19.65
N TYR A 430 -13.96 -15.90 20.41
CA TYR A 430 -13.31 -17.19 20.68
C TYR A 430 -13.30 -17.51 22.18
N PRO A 431 -14.38 -18.12 22.72
CA PRO A 431 -14.45 -18.52 24.12
C PRO A 431 -13.30 -19.47 24.51
N GLY A 432 -12.47 -19.03 25.45
CA GLY A 432 -11.25 -19.73 25.87
C GLY A 432 -9.97 -18.93 25.63
N VAL A 433 -9.98 -17.95 24.71
CA VAL A 433 -8.95 -16.90 24.70
C VAL A 433 -9.15 -15.99 25.91
N THR A 434 -8.06 -15.63 26.57
CA THR A 434 -7.99 -14.52 27.54
C THR A 434 -6.82 -13.64 27.15
N VAL A 435 -6.92 -12.32 27.31
CA VAL A 435 -5.88 -11.39 26.86
C VAL A 435 -5.24 -10.63 28.03
N PRO A 436 -3.98 -10.17 27.91
CA PRO A 436 -3.36 -9.30 28.90
C PRO A 436 -4.21 -8.03 29.13
N PRO A 437 -4.26 -7.50 30.37
CA PRO A 437 -5.00 -6.28 30.67
C PRO A 437 -4.39 -5.06 29.98
N THR A 438 -5.21 -4.04 29.72
CA THR A 438 -4.77 -2.76 29.17
C THR A 438 -4.21 -1.86 30.29
N PRO A 439 -3.24 -0.96 30.01
CA PRO A 439 -2.63 -0.68 28.71
C PRO A 439 -1.59 -1.73 28.28
N ARG A 440 -1.68 -2.18 27.01
CA ARG A 440 -0.80 -3.19 26.40
C ARG A 440 0.61 -2.64 26.09
N SER A 441 1.49 -2.66 27.09
CA SER A 441 2.89 -2.22 26.95
C SER A 441 3.73 -3.12 26.05
N ASP A 442 3.35 -4.39 25.91
CA ASP A 442 3.90 -5.35 24.96
C ASP A 442 3.59 -4.95 23.50
N LEU A 443 2.35 -4.55 23.21
CA LEU A 443 1.95 -4.07 21.88
C LEU A 443 2.58 -2.70 21.55
N VAL A 444 2.75 -1.82 22.53
CA VAL A 444 3.56 -0.59 22.35
C VAL A 444 5.02 -0.92 22.03
N SER A 445 5.56 -2.01 22.58
CA SER A 445 6.93 -2.46 22.28
C SER A 445 7.04 -3.05 20.88
N ILE A 446 6.09 -3.89 20.46
CA ILE A 446 6.05 -4.50 19.13
C ILE A 446 5.81 -3.45 18.04
N PHE A 447 4.75 -2.64 18.17
CA PHE A 447 4.26 -1.77 17.09
C PHE A 447 4.88 -0.37 17.04
N LEU A 448 5.42 0.18 18.14
CA LEU A 448 5.80 1.60 18.21
C LEU A 448 7.23 1.90 18.68
N THR A 449 7.75 1.21 19.70
CA THR A 449 9.08 1.56 20.28
C THR A 449 10.21 0.63 19.88
N GLY A 450 9.90 -0.53 19.27
CA GLY A 450 10.81 -1.66 19.20
C GLY A 450 10.99 -2.36 20.56
N ILE A 451 11.46 -3.60 20.48
CA ILE A 451 11.72 -4.51 21.60
C ILE A 451 13.14 -4.32 22.12
N ASP A 452 13.30 -4.32 23.45
CA ASP A 452 14.59 -4.18 24.14
C ASP A 452 15.61 -5.23 23.65
N LYS A 453 16.85 -4.78 23.37
CA LYS A 453 17.97 -5.58 22.82
C LYS A 453 17.75 -6.21 21.44
N LEU A 454 16.57 -6.08 20.83
CA LEU A 454 16.28 -6.52 19.47
C LEU A 454 16.38 -5.36 18.49
N ASN A 455 15.36 -4.50 18.45
CA ASN A 455 15.19 -3.44 17.45
C ASN A 455 14.70 -2.10 18.04
N LYS A 456 14.83 -1.92 19.37
CA LYS A 456 14.58 -0.65 20.03
C LYS A 456 15.79 0.30 19.84
N PRO A 457 15.61 1.49 19.25
CA PRO A 457 16.70 2.45 19.06
C PRO A 457 17.12 3.10 20.39
N VAL A 458 18.38 3.56 20.47
CA VAL A 458 19.04 4.13 21.66
C VAL A 458 18.33 5.39 22.16
N LYS A 459 17.77 6.16 21.23
CA LYS A 459 16.70 7.14 21.48
C LYS A 459 15.50 6.65 20.70
N GLY A 460 14.30 6.73 21.28
CA GLY A 460 13.11 6.23 20.61
C GLY A 460 11.86 6.99 21.01
N LYS A 461 11.26 7.67 20.04
CA LYS A 461 9.87 8.11 20.10
C LYS A 461 8.96 6.92 19.72
N PRO A 462 7.87 6.66 20.45
CA PRO A 462 6.87 5.69 20.02
C PRO A 462 6.22 6.16 18.71
N SER A 463 6.36 5.37 17.65
CA SER A 463 5.93 5.73 16.30
C SER A 463 5.77 4.47 15.44
N GLU A 464 4.71 4.42 14.66
CA GLU A 464 4.43 3.38 13.66
C GLU A 464 5.47 3.47 12.54
N MET A 465 6.27 2.41 12.41
CA MET A 465 7.24 2.16 11.33
C MET A 465 7.91 0.80 11.57
N ILE A 466 8.41 0.16 10.51
CA ILE A 466 9.24 -1.05 10.66
C ILE A 466 10.55 -0.68 11.33
N ARG A 467 10.81 -1.20 12.54
CA ARG A 467 12.09 -1.03 13.25
C ARG A 467 13.02 -2.21 12.92
N LEU A 468 14.09 -1.96 12.16
CA LEU A 468 15.10 -2.94 11.75
C LEU A 468 16.45 -2.64 12.40
N ASN A 469 16.97 -3.57 13.20
CA ASN A 469 18.37 -3.61 13.63
C ASN A 469 19.23 -4.26 12.53
N THR A 470 19.98 -3.43 11.81
CA THR A 470 20.78 -3.86 10.65
C THR A 470 22.09 -4.57 11.02
N SER A 471 22.39 -4.74 12.30
CA SER A 471 23.56 -5.51 12.77
C SER A 471 23.26 -6.98 13.01
N ILE A 472 21.99 -7.35 13.09
CA ILE A 472 21.55 -8.74 13.17
C ILE A 472 21.70 -9.38 11.80
N LYS A 473 22.42 -10.51 11.74
CA LYS A 473 22.66 -11.23 10.49
C LYS A 473 21.36 -11.90 10.01
N PRO A 474 21.05 -11.86 8.71
CA PRO A 474 19.89 -12.56 8.18
C PRO A 474 20.06 -14.07 8.29
N THR A 475 18.97 -14.76 8.58
CA THR A 475 18.89 -16.22 8.47
C THR A 475 18.90 -16.59 6.98
N PRO A 476 19.69 -17.59 6.53
CA PRO A 476 19.72 -18.01 5.12
C PRO A 476 18.32 -18.40 4.63
N LEU A 477 17.95 -18.02 3.40
CA LEU A 477 16.57 -18.16 2.87
C LEU A 477 15.97 -19.56 3.07
N ALA A 478 16.72 -20.62 2.77
CA ALA A 478 16.30 -22.02 2.94
C ALA A 478 16.17 -22.50 4.40
N GLN A 479 16.38 -21.61 5.38
CA GLN A 479 16.26 -21.83 6.82
C GLN A 479 15.28 -20.82 7.47
N GLN A 480 14.69 -19.89 6.71
CA GLN A 480 13.75 -18.91 7.26
C GLN A 480 12.43 -19.58 7.64
N ASP A 481 11.92 -19.25 8.82
CA ASP A 481 10.64 -19.69 9.35
C ASP A 481 9.65 -18.51 9.34
N ARG A 482 8.41 -18.76 8.89
CA ARG A 482 7.36 -17.74 8.74
C ARG A 482 7.03 -17.00 10.03
N LEU A 483 7.23 -17.64 11.18
CA LEU A 483 6.94 -17.08 12.50
C LEU A 483 8.07 -16.20 13.06
N GLY A 484 9.17 -16.02 12.31
CA GLY A 484 10.21 -15.04 12.60
C GLY A 484 10.73 -15.10 14.04
N LEU A 485 10.57 -14.03 14.80
CA LEU A 485 11.00 -13.96 16.19
C LEU A 485 10.32 -15.00 17.10
N LEU A 486 9.09 -15.42 16.81
CA LEU A 486 8.39 -16.46 17.57
C LEU A 486 8.98 -17.87 17.32
N ALA A 487 9.64 -18.08 16.18
CA ALA A 487 10.48 -19.24 15.89
C ALA A 487 11.94 -19.07 16.37
N GLY A 488 12.25 -17.97 17.06
CA GLY A 488 13.59 -17.64 17.56
C GLY A 488 14.51 -16.96 16.54
N GLN A 489 14.00 -16.62 15.35
CA GLN A 489 14.79 -15.96 14.30
C GLN A 489 14.84 -14.46 14.53
N MET A 490 15.97 -13.98 15.05
CA MET A 490 16.16 -12.58 15.46
C MET A 490 16.16 -11.60 14.27
N ASP A 491 16.27 -12.08 13.04
CA ASP A 491 16.17 -11.31 11.78
C ASP A 491 14.77 -11.28 11.16
N GLY A 492 13.80 -11.99 11.76
CA GLY A 492 12.40 -11.96 11.35
C GLY A 492 11.57 -10.94 12.11
N PHE A 493 10.37 -10.69 11.58
CA PHE A 493 9.39 -9.77 12.15
C PHE A 493 9.19 -9.99 13.68
N PRO A 494 9.14 -8.90 14.49
CA PRO A 494 9.14 -7.48 14.09
C PRO A 494 10.53 -6.83 13.92
N ASN A 495 11.64 -7.57 13.91
CA ASN A 495 12.95 -6.98 13.59
C ASN A 495 13.13 -6.81 12.07
N GLY A 496 12.59 -5.72 11.53
CA GLY A 496 12.32 -5.67 10.10
C GLY A 496 11.03 -6.41 9.75
N ARG A 497 10.87 -6.70 8.45
CA ARG A 497 9.85 -7.61 7.91
C ARG A 497 10.44 -8.24 6.65
N ARG A 498 10.60 -9.55 6.64
CA ARG A 498 11.00 -10.37 5.48
C ARG A 498 9.74 -10.72 4.67
N LEU A 499 9.87 -11.07 3.39
CA LEU A 499 8.71 -11.43 2.55
C LEU A 499 7.97 -12.68 3.08
N ILE A 500 8.69 -13.61 3.71
CA ILE A 500 8.15 -14.85 4.29
C ILE A 500 7.56 -14.67 5.70
N ASP A 501 7.71 -13.49 6.33
CA ASP A 501 7.20 -13.30 7.69
C ASP A 501 5.67 -13.20 7.68
N ASP A 502 5.03 -14.19 8.27
CA ASP A 502 3.58 -14.28 8.45
C ASP A 502 3.15 -13.36 9.59
N VAL A 503 3.10 -12.07 9.26
CA VAL A 503 2.69 -11.01 10.19
C VAL A 503 1.23 -11.17 10.62
N THR A 504 0.38 -11.81 9.82
CA THR A 504 -1.01 -12.13 10.19
C THR A 504 -1.04 -13.04 11.41
N ASP A 505 -0.37 -14.19 11.38
CA ASP A 505 -0.25 -15.08 12.54
C ASP A 505 0.47 -14.44 13.71
N ILE A 506 1.62 -13.78 13.46
CA ILE A 506 2.44 -13.19 14.53
C ILE A 506 1.64 -12.11 15.27
N GLU A 507 0.87 -11.29 14.57
CA GLU A 507 0.08 -10.21 15.16
C GLU A 507 -1.26 -10.66 15.74
N LEU A 508 -1.94 -11.66 15.15
CA LEU A 508 -3.10 -12.31 15.80
C LEU A 508 -2.69 -12.87 17.17
N ARG A 509 -1.53 -13.54 17.24
CA ARG A 509 -0.95 -14.04 18.49
C ARG A 509 -0.54 -12.89 19.40
N ALA A 510 0.11 -11.83 18.90
CA ALA A 510 0.43 -10.63 19.69
C ALA A 510 -0.82 -9.99 20.32
N LEU A 511 -1.88 -9.77 19.54
CA LEU A 511 -3.13 -9.18 20.00
C LEU A 511 -3.81 -10.04 21.07
N ALA A 512 -3.70 -11.37 20.99
CA ALA A 512 -4.16 -12.27 22.04
C ALA A 512 -3.23 -12.38 23.27
N GLY A 513 -1.97 -11.93 23.19
CA GLY A 513 -0.94 -12.20 24.21
C GLY A 513 -0.32 -13.60 24.10
N GLY A 514 -0.43 -14.24 22.93
CA GLY A 514 0.21 -15.50 22.59
C GLY A 514 1.70 -15.37 22.26
N THR A 515 2.46 -14.55 23.00
CA THR A 515 3.87 -14.22 22.67
C THR A 515 4.79 -14.27 23.90
N PRO A 516 6.11 -14.48 23.74
CA PRO A 516 7.07 -14.51 24.86
C PRO A 516 7.07 -13.27 25.76
N PHE A 517 6.58 -12.13 25.28
CA PHE A 517 6.47 -10.88 26.06
C PHE A 517 5.33 -10.90 27.09
N THR A 518 4.40 -11.86 26.98
CA THR A 518 3.22 -11.99 27.83
C THR A 518 3.08 -13.45 28.33
N PRO A 519 4.06 -13.97 29.08
CA PRO A 519 4.24 -15.40 29.32
C PRO A 519 3.03 -16.11 29.94
N ASP A 520 2.30 -15.45 30.84
CA ASP A 520 1.07 -16.00 31.45
C ASP A 520 -0.04 -16.29 30.42
N PHE A 521 0.01 -15.63 29.26
CA PHE A 521 -0.92 -15.73 28.15
C PHE A 521 -0.34 -16.50 26.95
N ASN A 522 0.97 -16.79 26.94
CA ASN A 522 1.68 -17.49 25.86
C ASN A 522 1.44 -19.01 25.88
N LYS A 523 0.19 -19.41 25.69
CA LYS A 523 -0.29 -20.79 25.70
C LYS A 523 -1.49 -20.95 24.76
N ALA A 524 -1.88 -22.19 24.47
CA ALA A 524 -3.08 -22.44 23.67
C ALA A 524 -4.34 -21.93 24.42
N PRO A 525 -5.32 -21.31 23.73
CA PRO A 525 -5.38 -21.10 22.28
C PRO A 525 -4.54 -19.92 21.76
N ASN A 526 -4.21 -18.93 22.60
CA ASN A 526 -3.62 -17.65 22.20
C ASN A 526 -2.38 -17.74 21.29
N ASN A 527 -1.43 -18.63 21.62
CA ASN A 527 -0.18 -18.77 20.88
C ASN A 527 -0.28 -19.68 19.63
N ALA A 528 -1.48 -20.21 19.38
CA ALA A 528 -1.85 -21.05 18.24
C ALA A 528 -3.01 -20.44 17.42
N LEU A 529 -3.28 -19.14 17.58
CA LEU A 529 -4.16 -18.42 16.66
C LEU A 529 -3.51 -18.30 15.28
N THR A 530 -4.31 -18.55 14.25
CA THR A 530 -3.91 -18.48 12.85
C THR A 530 -5.13 -18.31 11.96
N ASP A 531 -5.00 -17.63 10.83
CA ASP A 531 -6.06 -17.58 9.80
C ASP A 531 -6.06 -18.82 8.89
N GLY A 532 -4.93 -19.54 8.83
CA GLY A 532 -4.71 -20.74 8.02
C GLY A 532 -3.96 -20.51 6.71
N VAL A 533 -3.35 -19.35 6.48
CA VAL A 533 -2.58 -19.02 5.26
C VAL A 533 -1.08 -18.95 5.58
N ASP A 534 -0.43 -20.12 5.68
CA ASP A 534 0.97 -20.24 6.12
C ASP A 534 2.03 -19.61 5.19
N LYS A 535 1.67 -19.15 3.98
CA LYS A 535 2.61 -18.67 2.95
C LYS A 535 1.91 -18.04 1.75
N ASN A 536 2.71 -17.31 0.99
CA ASN A 536 2.45 -16.88 -0.39
C ASN A 536 2.14 -18.06 -1.34
N ASP A 537 1.33 -17.83 -2.39
CA ASP A 537 1.00 -18.89 -3.36
C ASP A 537 2.14 -19.13 -4.36
N VAL A 538 2.79 -18.07 -4.87
CA VAL A 538 4.01 -18.15 -5.69
C VAL A 538 5.28 -18.12 -4.79
N PRO A 539 6.28 -19.00 -5.02
CA PRO A 539 7.56 -18.94 -4.30
C PRO A 539 8.37 -17.66 -4.62
N PHE A 540 8.90 -17.03 -3.57
CA PHE A 540 9.84 -15.91 -3.68
C PHE A 540 11.17 -16.29 -4.35
N LEU A 541 11.83 -15.30 -4.96
CA LEU A 541 13.14 -15.44 -5.61
C LEU A 541 14.26 -15.50 -4.58
N ASP A 542 15.32 -16.24 -4.88
CA ASP A 542 16.49 -16.44 -4.01
C ASP A 542 17.49 -15.27 -4.03
N ALA A 543 17.33 -14.33 -4.96
CA ALA A 543 18.13 -13.13 -5.11
C ALA A 543 17.26 -11.90 -5.45
N PHE A 544 17.87 -10.72 -5.39
CA PHE A 544 17.22 -9.44 -5.74
C PHE A 544 16.48 -9.51 -7.10
N PRO A 545 15.20 -9.10 -7.18
CA PRO A 545 14.45 -8.29 -6.21
C PRO A 545 13.62 -9.08 -5.18
N TYR A 546 13.84 -10.39 -5.00
CA TYR A 546 13.19 -11.31 -4.05
C TYR A 546 11.68 -11.55 -4.23
N LEU A 547 10.88 -10.53 -4.58
CA LEU A 547 9.44 -10.73 -4.87
C LEU A 547 9.26 -11.62 -6.10
N ALA A 548 8.29 -12.53 -6.03
CA ALA A 548 7.97 -13.50 -7.06
C ALA A 548 7.49 -12.85 -8.37
N ALA A 549 7.63 -13.57 -9.49
CA ALA A 549 7.21 -13.06 -10.79
C ALA A 549 5.68 -12.87 -10.81
N PRO A 550 5.17 -11.71 -11.31
CA PRO A 550 3.75 -11.43 -11.36
C PRO A 550 3.00 -12.46 -12.19
N HIS A 551 1.81 -12.83 -11.73
CA HIS A 551 0.87 -13.67 -12.44
C HIS A 551 0.61 -13.15 -13.86
N GLN A 552 0.40 -14.08 -14.79
CA GLN A 552 0.29 -13.78 -16.21
C GLN A 552 -1.16 -13.56 -16.65
N GLY A 553 -1.42 -12.46 -17.37
CA GLY A 553 -2.77 -12.12 -17.84
C GLY A 553 -3.47 -13.16 -18.71
N TYR A 554 -2.70 -13.98 -19.44
CA TYR A 554 -3.23 -15.09 -20.24
C TYR A 554 -3.69 -16.30 -19.40
N GLU A 555 -3.12 -16.52 -18.22
CA GLU A 555 -3.42 -17.68 -17.37
C GLU A 555 -4.30 -17.36 -16.15
N SER A 556 -4.63 -16.08 -15.95
CA SER A 556 -5.54 -15.54 -14.94
C SER A 556 -6.85 -16.34 -14.84
N ARG A 557 -7.22 -16.77 -13.62
CA ARG A 557 -8.43 -17.59 -13.35
C ARG A 557 -9.42 -16.95 -12.35
N LEU A 558 -9.15 -15.71 -11.95
CA LEU A 558 -10.01 -14.83 -11.15
C LEU A 558 -11.22 -14.36 -11.96
#